data_AF-A0AAD5X736-F1
#
_entry.id   AF-A0AAD5X736-F1
#
_cell.length_a   1.000
_cell.length_b   1.000
_cell.length_c   1.000
_cell.angle_alpha   90.00
_cell.angle_beta   90.00
_cell.angle_gamma   90.00
#
_symmetry.space_group_name_H-M   'P 1'
#
loop_
_entity.id
_entity.type
_entity.pdbx_description
1 polymer ?
#
loop_
_entity_poly.entity_id
_entity_poly.type
_entity_poly.pdbx_seq_one_letter_code
_entity_poly.pdbx_strand_id
1 'polypeptide(L)'
;MGRVDEVNQQLQQIITDLNQVKSKSNYNENDVLPLQKKLHAIDKKWNEGAIKEDDGSVSPGQAGLSDLINEAHELVEGLLDGLPEGADE
;
A
#
# COMPACT_ATOMS: atom_id res chain seq x y z
N MET A 1 13.78 -15.06 5.45
CA MET A 1 13.08 -13.77 5.52
C MET A 1 11.67 -14.09 5.98
N GLY A 2 11.17 -13.45 7.04
CA GLY A 2 9.82 -13.74 7.52
C GLY A 2 8.76 -13.13 6.61
N ARG A 3 7.53 -13.66 6.63
CA ARG A 3 6.42 -13.10 5.82
C ARG A 3 6.14 -11.64 6.19
N VAL A 4 6.35 -11.29 7.45
CA VAL A 4 6.30 -9.91 7.97
C VAL A 4 7.34 -9.01 7.33
N ASP A 5 8.59 -9.47 7.25
CA ASP A 5 9.68 -8.68 6.65
C ASP A 5 9.40 -8.39 5.17
N GLU A 6 8.89 -9.40 4.45
CA GLU A 6 8.51 -9.25 3.05
C GLU A 6 7.38 -8.23 2.87
N VAL A 7 6.37 -8.27 3.72
CA VAL A 7 5.24 -7.32 3.64
C VAL A 7 5.67 -5.91 4.06
N ASN A 8 6.50 -5.78 5.09
CA ASN A 8 7.08 -4.50 5.50
C ASN A 8 7.86 -3.85 4.35
N GLN A 9 8.72 -4.60 3.68
CA GLN A 9 9.47 -4.10 2.53
C GLN A 9 8.56 -3.71 1.36
N GLN A 10 7.53 -4.52 1.08
CA GLN A 10 6.54 -4.20 0.05
C GLN A 10 5.80 -2.88 0.36
N LEU A 11 5.38 -2.67 1.60
CA LEU A 11 4.70 -1.44 2.03
C LEU A 11 5.61 -0.22 1.89
N GLN A 12 6.85 -0.29 2.37
CA GLN A 12 7.81 0.81 2.23
C GLN A 12 8.07 1.16 0.76
N GLN A 13 8.16 0.15 -0.12
CA GLN A 13 8.31 0.39 -1.55
C GLN A 13 7.06 1.05 -2.14
N ILE A 14 5.86 0.60 -1.78
CA ILE A 14 4.60 1.19 -2.24
C ILE A 14 4.51 2.67 -1.80
N ILE A 15 4.79 2.97 -0.53
CA ILE A 15 4.79 4.34 -0.01
C ILE A 15 5.82 5.21 -0.76
N THR A 16 7.01 4.67 -1.02
CA THR A 16 8.04 5.37 -1.78
C THR A 16 7.55 5.69 -3.21
N ASP A 17 6.99 4.71 -3.90
CA ASP A 17 6.45 4.87 -5.26
C ASP A 17 5.29 5.87 -5.27
N LEU A 18 4.38 5.82 -4.29
CA LEU A 18 3.27 6.78 -4.15
C LEU A 18 3.77 8.21 -3.94
N ASN A 19 4.78 8.41 -3.09
CA ASN A 19 5.39 9.72 -2.89
C ASN A 19 6.10 10.24 -4.14
N GLN A 20 6.71 9.36 -4.94
CA GLN A 20 7.25 9.73 -6.24
C GLN A 20 6.14 10.18 -7.19
N VAL A 21 5.02 9.45 -7.25
CA VAL A 21 3.85 9.84 -8.08
C VAL A 21 3.31 11.19 -7.62
N LYS A 22 3.12 11.40 -6.31
CA LYS A 22 2.68 12.67 -5.71
C LYS A 22 3.60 13.84 -6.05
N SER A 23 4.89 13.58 -6.24
CA SER A 23 5.87 14.60 -6.63
C SER A 23 5.87 14.92 -8.13
N LYS A 24 5.22 14.11 -8.97
CA LYS A 24 5.09 14.39 -10.41
C LYS A 24 4.08 15.51 -10.61
N SER A 25 4.42 16.49 -11.45
CA SER A 25 3.49 17.56 -11.83
C SER A 25 2.34 17.08 -12.71
N ASN A 26 2.48 15.92 -13.35
CA ASN A 26 1.47 15.32 -14.20
C ASN A 26 1.51 13.80 -14.02
N TYR A 27 0.61 13.26 -13.19
CA TYR A 27 0.38 11.84 -13.02
C TYR A 27 -1.04 11.49 -13.46
N ASN A 28 -1.29 10.23 -13.77
CA ASN A 28 -2.62 9.76 -14.15
C ASN A 28 -2.99 8.46 -13.41
N GLU A 29 -4.19 7.98 -13.66
CA GLU A 29 -4.73 6.78 -13.04
C GLU A 29 -3.82 5.55 -13.19
N ASN A 30 -3.12 5.42 -14.32
CA ASN A 30 -2.20 4.30 -14.57
C ASN A 30 -0.94 4.34 -13.70
N ASP A 31 -0.58 5.51 -13.13
CA ASP A 31 0.50 5.63 -12.14
C ASP A 31 0.05 5.12 -10.76
N VAL A 32 -1.24 5.24 -10.43
CA VAL A 32 -1.77 5.01 -9.06
C VAL A 32 -2.42 3.63 -8.92
N LEU A 33 -3.23 3.18 -9.89
CA LEU A 33 -3.95 1.91 -9.80
C LEU A 33 -3.06 0.67 -9.60
N PRO A 34 -1.87 0.54 -10.21
CA PRO A 34 -1.00 -0.59 -9.93
C PRO A 34 -0.56 -0.63 -8.46
N LEU A 35 -0.34 0.53 -7.84
CA LEU A 35 0.04 0.65 -6.43
C LEU A 35 -1.14 0.32 -5.52
N GLN A 36 -2.34 0.81 -5.83
CA GLN A 36 -3.58 0.43 -5.14
C GLN A 36 -3.81 -1.10 -5.19
N LYS A 37 -3.61 -1.74 -6.34
CA LYS A 37 -3.75 -3.20 -6.47
C LYS A 37 -2.74 -3.97 -5.62
N LYS A 38 -1.49 -3.48 -5.54
CA LYS A 38 -0.46 -4.07 -4.66
C LYS A 38 -0.85 -3.93 -3.19
N LEU A 39 -1.32 -2.75 -2.78
CA LEU A 39 -1.79 -2.49 -1.42
C LEU A 39 -2.97 -3.41 -1.05
N HIS A 40 -3.94 -3.56 -1.94
CA HIS A 40 -5.06 -4.48 -1.74
C HIS A 40 -4.62 -5.94 -1.59
N ALA A 41 -3.54 -6.36 -2.26
CA ALA A 41 -2.97 -7.70 -2.08
C ALA A 41 -2.32 -7.87 -0.70
N ILE A 42 -1.81 -6.79 -0.10
CA ILE A 42 -1.28 -6.77 1.27
C ILE A 42 -2.42 -6.81 2.28
N ASP A 43 -3.51 -6.06 2.07
CA ASP A 43 -4.70 -6.12 2.93
C ASP A 43 -5.25 -7.55 3.05
N LYS A 44 -5.24 -8.31 1.95
CA LYS A 44 -5.65 -9.73 1.98
C LYS A 44 -4.74 -10.63 2.82
N LYS A 45 -3.47 -10.27 2.96
CA LYS A 45 -2.51 -10.97 3.85
C LYS A 45 -2.68 -10.53 5.30
N TRP A 46 -3.15 -9.30 5.51
CA TRP A 46 -3.46 -8.74 6.81
C TRP A 46 -4.83 -9.26 7.30
N ASN A 47 -4.81 -10.37 8.03
CA ASN A 47 -6.02 -11.02 8.51
C ASN A 47 -6.18 -10.85 10.02
N GLU A 48 -7.35 -10.39 10.47
CA GLU A 48 -7.64 -10.18 11.91
C GLU A 48 -6.63 -9.28 12.65
N GLY A 49 -6.00 -8.33 11.95
CA GLY A 49 -5.01 -7.43 12.55
C GLY A 49 -3.58 -7.97 12.62
N ALA A 50 -3.29 -9.10 11.95
CA ALA A 50 -1.96 -9.68 11.92
C ALA A 50 -1.67 -10.43 10.61
N ILE A 51 -0.39 -10.60 10.31
CA ILE A 51 0.09 -11.47 9.24
C ILE A 51 0.46 -12.81 9.88
N LYS A 52 -0.24 -13.87 9.50
CA LYS A 52 0.05 -15.20 10.03
C LYS A 52 1.14 -15.88 9.19
N GLU A 53 2.11 -16.47 9.86
CA GLU A 53 3.05 -17.40 9.23
C GLU A 53 2.32 -18.70 8.86
N ASP A 54 2.98 -19.61 8.13
CA ASP A 54 2.35 -20.84 7.64
C ASP A 54 1.92 -21.80 8.77
N ASP A 55 2.49 -21.66 9.96
CA ASP A 55 2.10 -22.39 11.18
C ASP A 55 0.98 -21.70 11.98
N GLY A 56 0.48 -20.56 11.51
CA GLY A 56 -0.55 -19.76 12.19
C GLY A 56 -0.02 -18.83 13.28
N SER A 57 1.30 -18.82 13.53
CA SER A 57 1.92 -17.91 14.49
C SER A 57 1.95 -16.47 13.97
N VAL A 58 2.04 -15.51 14.92
CA VAL A 58 2.21 -14.09 14.63
C VAL A 58 3.67 -13.73 14.90
N SER A 59 4.39 -13.40 13.83
CA SER A 59 5.78 -12.97 13.93
C SER A 59 5.91 -11.62 14.64
N PRO A 60 6.97 -11.40 15.44
CA PRO A 60 7.24 -10.11 16.06
C PRO A 60 7.52 -9.04 14.99
N GLY A 61 7.26 -7.77 15.31
CA GLY A 61 7.54 -6.64 14.41
C GLY A 61 6.37 -6.18 13.53
N GLN A 62 5.17 -6.75 13.69
CA GLN A 62 3.98 -6.34 12.93
C GLN A 62 3.31 -5.05 13.44
N ALA A 63 3.67 -4.56 14.63
CA ALA A 63 3.01 -3.41 15.25
C ALA A 63 3.08 -2.12 14.41
N GLY A 64 4.14 -1.93 13.62
CA GLY A 64 4.27 -0.77 12.72
C GLY A 64 3.64 -0.96 11.34
N LEU A 65 3.17 -2.16 11.01
CA LEU A 65 2.59 -2.42 9.69
C LEU A 65 1.23 -1.75 9.53
N SER A 66 0.43 -1.66 10.60
CA SER A 66 -0.85 -0.95 10.55
C SER A 66 -0.69 0.51 10.16
N ASP A 67 0.36 1.17 10.67
CA ASP A 67 0.64 2.57 10.38
C ASP A 67 1.06 2.74 8.92
N LEU A 68 1.93 1.85 8.42
CA LEU A 68 2.34 1.85 7.02
C LEU A 68 1.19 1.54 6.05
N ILE A 69 0.29 0.62 6.42
CA ILE A 69 -0.91 0.30 5.64
C ILE A 69 -1.80 1.53 5.55
N ASN A 70 -2.07 2.19 6.69
CA ASN A 70 -2.88 3.40 6.72
C ASN A 70 -2.24 4.53 5.89
N GLU A 71 -0.95 4.79 6.06
CA GLU A 71 -0.23 5.80 5.27
C GLU A 71 -0.32 5.51 3.76
N ALA A 72 -0.15 4.25 3.35
CA ALA A 72 -0.27 3.87 1.95
C ALA A 72 -1.69 4.08 1.41
N HIS A 73 -2.74 3.79 2.20
CA HIS A 73 -4.14 4.04 1.83
C HIS A 73 -4.42 5.53 1.69
N GLU A 74 -4.00 6.35 2.67
CA GLU A 74 -4.16 7.82 2.61
C GLU A 74 -3.48 8.43 1.39
N LEU A 75 -2.27 7.95 1.03
CA LEU A 75 -1.56 8.40 -0.16
C LEU A 75 -2.28 8.01 -1.45
N VAL A 76 -2.81 6.78 -1.53
CA VAL A 76 -3.58 6.32 -2.69
C VAL A 76 -4.85 7.13 -2.86
N GLU A 77 -5.65 7.29 -1.80
CA GLU A 77 -6.88 8.06 -1.82
C GLU A 77 -6.62 9.51 -2.22
N GLY A 78 -5.64 10.17 -1.59
CA GLY A 78 -5.31 11.56 -1.92
C GLY A 78 -4.78 11.76 -3.35
N LEU A 79 -4.14 10.74 -3.93
CA LEU A 79 -3.74 10.77 -5.34
C LEU A 79 -4.93 10.55 -6.28
N LEU A 80 -5.81 9.61 -5.97
CA LEU A 80 -7.01 9.34 -6.78
C LEU A 80 -7.97 10.53 -6.77
N ASP A 81 -8.21 11.14 -5.60
CA ASP A 81 -9.04 12.33 -5.46
C ASP A 81 -8.45 13.56 -6.18
N GLY A 82 -7.12 13.59 -6.33
CA GLY A 82 -6.41 14.64 -7.05
C GLY A 82 -6.40 14.47 -8.57
N LEU A 83 -6.82 13.29 -9.07
CA LEU A 83 -7.01 13.11 -10.50
C LEU A 83 -8.27 13.85 -10.95
N PRO A 84 -8.25 14.50 -12.12
CA PRO A 84 -9.48 15.07 -12.67
C PRO A 84 -10.51 13.94 -12.85
N GLU A 85 -11.60 13.98 -12.09
CA GLU A 85 -12.78 13.13 -12.32
C GLU A 85 -13.19 13.28 -13.78
N GLY A 86 -13.07 12.20 -14.55
CA GLY A 86 -13.63 12.10 -15.90
C GLY A 86 -13.24 13.27 -16.82
N ALA A 87 -12.09 13.15 -17.50
CA ALA A 87 -12.10 13.46 -18.92
C ALA A 87 -12.90 12.35 -19.65
N ASP A 88 -14.16 12.20 -19.28
CA ASP A 88 -15.14 11.42 -20.02
C ASP A 88 -15.60 12.32 -21.17
N GLU A 89 -14.99 12.12 -22.35
CA GLU A 89 -15.52 12.61 -23.64
C GLU A 89 -16.86 11.94 -23.98
#